data_AF-A0A2V6C742-F1
#
_entry.id   AF-A0A2V6C742-F1
#
_cell.length_a   1.000
_cell.length_b   1.000
_cell.length_c   1.000
_cell.angle_alpha   90.00
_cell.angle_beta   90.00
_cell.angle_gamma   90.00
#
_symmetry.space_group_name_H-M   'P 1'
#
loop_
_entity.id
_entity.type
_entity.pdbx_description
1 polymer ?
#
loop_
_entity_poly.entity_id
_entity_poly.type
_entity_poly.pdbx_seq_one_letter_code
_entity_poly.pdbx_strand_id
1 'polypeptide(L)' 'MYEFWDTHLTFEKSWLARLNYVHQNAVKHGLVPLANQYPWCSAPWFETNARTGFLKSVYSFKTDRIKVPDDF' A
#
# COMPACT_ATOMS: atom_id res chain seq x y z
N MET A 1 5.10 -26.05 5.36
CA MET A 1 5.08 -25.48 3.99
C MET A 1 4.37 -24.14 4.11
N TYR A 2 5.01 -23.04 3.73
CA TYR A 2 4.41 -21.71 3.79
C TYR A 2 4.10 -21.28 2.35
N GLU A 3 2.81 -21.13 2.04
CA GLU A 3 2.34 -20.66 0.74
C GLU A 3 2.29 -19.13 0.74
N PHE A 4 2.68 -18.50 -0.37
CA PHE A 4 2.63 -17.05 -0.53
C PHE A 4 2.27 -16.67 -1.98
N TRP A 5 1.61 -15.52 -2.13
CA TRP A 5 1.35 -14.93 -3.44
C TRP A 5 2.55 -14.10 -3.87
N ASP A 6 3.18 -14.47 -4.98
CA ASP A 6 4.26 -13.69 -5.60
C ASP A 6 3.81 -13.07 -6.92
N THR A 7 4.34 -11.88 -7.23
CA THR A 7 4.16 -11.28 -8.54
C THR A 7 5.31 -10.35 -8.86
N HIS A 8 6.07 -10.70 -9.90
CA HIS A 8 7.13 -9.87 -10.44
C HIS A 8 6.59 -8.56 -11.05
N LEU A 9 7.13 -7.43 -10.59
CA LEU A 9 6.79 -6.10 -11.06
C LEU A 9 7.75 -5.61 -12.13
N THR A 10 7.23 -5.39 -13.34
CA THR A 10 8.03 -4.94 -14.49
C THR A 10 7.96 -3.43 -14.75
N PHE A 11 7.03 -2.72 -14.10
CA PHE A 11 6.83 -1.28 -14.28
C PHE A 11 6.87 -0.56 -12.95
N GLU A 12 7.57 0.58 -12.90
CA GLU A 12 7.66 1.44 -11.71
C GLU A 12 6.27 1.87 -11.22
N LYS A 13 5.35 2.21 -12.13
CA LYS A 13 3.97 2.56 -11.78
C LYS A 13 3.23 1.45 -11.04
N SER A 14 3.49 0.19 -11.41
CA SER A 14 2.91 -0.97 -10.72
C SER A 14 3.47 -1.11 -9.29
N TRP A 15 4.73 -0.74 -9.08
CA TRP A 15 5.33 -0.68 -7.76
C TRP A 15 4.74 0.45 -6.90
N LEU A 16 4.60 1.66 -7.44
CA LEU A 16 4.00 2.79 -6.72
C LEU A 16 2.56 2.48 -6.29
N ALA A 17 1.77 1.87 -7.18
CA ALA A 17 0.40 1.47 -6.86
C ALA A 17 0.35 0.43 -5.74
N ARG A 18 1.25 -0.57 -5.76
CA ARG A 18 1.32 -1.60 -4.71
C ARG A 18 1.85 -1.08 -3.38
N LEU A 19 2.74 -0.10 -3.39
CA LEU A 19 3.15 0.55 -2.15
C LEU A 19 1.96 1.24 -1.48
N ASN A 20 1.17 2.01 -2.24
CA ASN A 20 -0.04 2.62 -1.70
C ASN A 20 -1.08 1.57 -1.25
N TYR A 21 -1.22 0.48 -2.00
CA TYR A 21 -2.11 -0.63 -1.64
C TYR A 21 -1.78 -1.20 -0.26
N VAL A 22 -0.52 -1.48 0.02
CA VAL A 22 -0.09 -2.02 1.32
C VAL A 22 -0.40 -1.06 2.46
N HIS A 23 -0.20 0.25 2.25
CA HIS A 23 -0.57 1.26 3.25
C HIS A 23 -2.09 1.34 3.48
N GLN A 24 -2.87 1.30 2.41
CA GLN A 24 -4.33 1.40 2.46
C GLN A 24 -5.04 0.09 2.81
N ASN A 25 -4.32 -1.05 2.88
CA ASN A 25 -4.92 -2.37 3.10
C ASN A 25 -5.74 -2.43 4.39
N ALA A 26 -5.21 -1.88 5.48
CA ALA A 26 -5.92 -1.83 6.76
C ALA A 26 -7.18 -0.96 6.72
N VAL A 27 -7.19 0.09 5.89
CA VAL A 27 -8.36 0.96 5.66
C VAL A 27 -9.39 0.25 4.79
N LYS A 28 -8.94 -0.42 3.71
CA LYS A 28 -9.78 -1.23 2.83
C LYS A 28 -10.58 -2.27 3.62
N HIS A 29 -9.93 -2.90 4.60
CA HIS A 29 -10.51 -3.93 5.48
C HIS A 29 -11.18 -3.39 6.75
N GLY A 30 -11.32 -2.07 6.87
CA GLY A 30 -12.07 -1.44 7.97
C GLY A 30 -11.41 -1.55 9.35
N LEU A 31 -10.12 -1.89 9.43
CA LEU A 31 -9.39 -2.01 10.70
C LEU A 31 -9.12 -0.63 11.32
N VAL A 32 -8.84 0.37 10.49
CA VAL A 32 -8.56 1.75 10.89
C VAL A 32 -9.15 2.73 9.86
N PRO A 33 -9.53 3.95 10.26
CA PRO A 33 -10.04 4.95 9.32
C PRO A 33 -8.94 5.62 8.49
N LEU A 34 -7.68 5.58 8.94
CA LEU A 34 -6.53 6.16 8.24
C LEU A 34 -5.33 5.19 8.27
N ALA A 35 -4.60 5.12 7.16
CA ALA A 35 -3.47 4.20 6.99
C ALA A 35 -2.39 4.37 8.07
N ASN A 36 -2.07 5.61 8.44
CA ASN A 36 -1.08 5.94 9.47
C ASN A 36 -1.51 5.63 10.92
N GLN A 37 -2.73 5.15 11.13
CA GLN A 37 -3.19 4.69 12.45
C GLN A 37 -2.97 3.18 12.62
N TYR A 38 -2.61 2.47 11.55
CA TYR A 38 -2.34 1.04 11.65
C TYR A 38 -0.90 0.81 12.14
N PRO A 39 -0.68 0.32 13.38
CA PRO A 39 0.65 0.25 13.97
C PRO A 39 1.53 -0.84 13.34
N TRP A 40 0.94 -1.76 12.57
CA TRP A 40 1.61 -2.90 11.96
C TRP A 40 1.98 -2.67 10.48
N CYS A 41 1.92 -1.42 9.98
CA CYS A 41 2.42 -1.08 8.66
C CYS A 41 3.40 0.11 8.70
N SER A 42 4.07 0.33 7.57
CA SER A 42 5.04 1.41 7.42
C SER A 42 4.42 2.77 7.07
N ALA A 43 3.09 2.88 6.96
CA ALA A 43 2.43 4.15 6.59
C ALA A 43 2.79 5.33 7.52
N PRO A 44 2.77 5.21 8.86
CA PRO A 44 3.11 6.34 9.74
C PRO A 44 4.57 6.80 9.56
N TRP A 45 5.49 5.82 9.44
CA TRP A 45 6.90 6.11 9.18
C TRP A 45 7.09 6.76 7.81
N PHE A 46 6.38 6.26 6.79
CA PHE A 46 6.45 6.77 5.43
C PHE A 46 5.98 8.22 5.34
N GLU A 47 4.87 8.57 5.99
CA GLU A 47 4.35 9.93 6.02
C GLU A 47 5.32 10.92 6.68
N THR A 48 6.09 10.46 7.66
CA THR A 48 7.04 11.30 8.42
C THR A 48 8.39 11.46 7.71
N ASN A 49 8.86 10.43 7.01
CA ASN A 49 10.26 10.37 6.53
C ASN A 49 10.40 10.51 5.01
N ALA A 50 9.34 10.26 4.22
CA ALA A 50 9.41 10.37 2.77
C ALA A 50 9.50 11.83 2.33
N ARG A 51 10.19 12.08 1.20
CA ARG A 51 10.12 13.39 0.54
C ARG A 51 8.67 13.68 0.16
N THR A 52 8.19 14.89 0.43
CA THR A 52 6.78 15.29 0.19
C THR A 52 6.32 14.99 -1.24
N GLY A 53 7.19 15.22 -2.25
CA GLY A 53 6.87 14.90 -3.64
C GLY A 53 6.66 13.40 -3.87
N PHE A 54 7.48 12.55 -3.24
CA PHE A 54 7.36 11.11 -3.36
C PHE A 54 6.10 10.59 -2.67
N LEU A 55 5.80 11.10 -1.46
CA LEU A 55 4.56 10.78 -0.74
C LEU A 55 3.33 11.10 -1.59
N LYS A 56 3.25 12.32 -2.14
CA LYS A 56 2.16 12.74 -3.02
C LYS A 56 2.05 11.86 -4.26
N SER A 57 3.18 11.50 -4.87
CA SER A 57 3.19 10.59 -6.02
C SER A 57 2.59 9.24 -5.65
N VAL A 58 3.05 8.59 -4.57
CA VAL A 58 2.51 7.29 -4.12
C VAL A 58 1.00 7.37 -3.83
N TYR A 59 0.57 8.39 -3.07
CA TYR A 59 -0.85 8.54 -2.69
C TYR A 59 -1.76 8.93 -3.85
N SER A 60 -1.21 9.42 -4.97
CA SER A 60 -1.98 9.66 -6.19
C SER A 60 -2.36 8.37 -6.95
N PHE A 61 -1.66 7.25 -6.70
CA PHE A 61 -1.98 5.98 -7.34
C PHE A 61 -3.20 5.34 -6.69
N LYS A 62 -4.24 5.17 -7.49
CA LYS A 62 -5.45 4.44 -7.14
C LYS A 62 -5.19 2.97 -6.83
N THR A 63 -5.75 2.46 -5.74
CA THR A 63 -5.58 1.08 -5.27
C THR A 63 -6.74 0.16 -5.65
N ASP A 64 -7.89 0.71 -6.05
CA ASP A 64 -9.12 -0.02 -6.39
C ASP A 64 -9.00 -0.94 -7.61
N ARG A 65 -8.00 -0.71 -8.47
CA ARG A 65 -7.79 -1.48 -9.71
C ARG A 65 -6.69 -2.53 -9.60
N ILE A 66 -6.06 -2.68 -8.44
CA ILE A 66 -4.97 -3.63 -8.25
C ILE A 66 -5.57 -5.03 -8.17
N LYS A 67 -5.16 -5.89 -9.10
CA LYS A 67 -5.57 -7.29 -9.13
C LYS A 67 -4.62 -8.12 -8.26
N VAL A 68 -5.01 -8.33 -7.02
CA VAL A 68 -4.33 -9.22 -6.06
C VAL A 68 -5.38 -10.06 -5.35
N PRO A 69 -5.08 -11.32 -4.99
CA PRO A 69 -5.95 -12.12 -4.13
C PRO A 69 -6.02 -11.48 -2.74
N ASP A 70 -7.18 -10.93 -2.36
CA ASP A 70 -7.38 -10.22 -1.09
C ASP A 70 -8.88 -10.20 -0.71
N ASP A 71 -9.38 -11.37 -0.29
CA ASP A 71 -10.77 -11.63 0.09
C ASP A 71 -10.95 -11.77 1.62
N PHE A 72 -10.04 -11.17 2.40
CA PHE A 72 -10.00 -11.28 3.87
C PHE A 72 -10.86 -10.25 4.59
#